data_AF-A0A5P2CXD4-F1
#
_entry.id   AF-A0A5P2CXD4-F1
#
_cell.length_a   1.000
_cell.length_b   1.000
_cell.length_c   1.000
_cell.angle_alpha   90.00
_cell.angle_beta   90.00
_cell.angle_gamma   90.00
#
_symmetry.space_group_name_H-M   'P 1'
#
loop_
_entity.id
_entity.type
_entity.pdbx_description
1 polymer ?
#
loop_
_entity_poly.entity_id
_entity_poly.type
_entity_poly.pdbx_seq_one_letter_code
_entity_poly.pdbx_strand_id
1 'polypeptide(L)'
;MSAADFLAALKGEGLVVVQHGDWRTHNRNHMGPWGPVHGVMIHHTVTQGSARTVEICYRGYAGLPGPLCHGVITKDGRVHLVGYGRANHAGLGDDDVLRAVVAEKPLPADNEANTDGNRAFYGFECENLGDGRDPWPAVQLEAIEKASAALCRAHGWSERSVIGHLEWQPGKSDPRGFTMGGMRERVKRRLAARPPHTVRPGEHLASISALYDVPWMAIAKANGLKSPYRIYPGQELKIPEVRQS
;
A
#
# COMPACT_ATOMS: atom_id res chain seq x y z
N MET A 1 8.05 10.88 1.77
CA MET A 1 6.74 11.58 1.78
C MET A 1 6.33 11.88 3.22
N SER A 2 5.38 12.78 3.46
CA SER A 2 4.88 13.07 4.80
C SER A 2 3.75 12.10 5.22
N ALA A 3 3.41 12.07 6.53
CA ALA A 3 2.26 11.29 7.02
C ALA A 3 0.94 11.75 6.37
N ALA A 4 0.81 13.04 6.07
CA ALA A 4 -0.36 13.59 5.39
C ALA A 4 -0.46 13.06 3.95
N ASP A 5 0.64 13.03 3.22
CA ASP A 5 0.70 12.51 1.85
C ASP A 5 0.44 11.00 1.83
N PHE A 6 0.93 10.26 2.82
CA PHE A 6 0.66 8.84 2.97
C PHE A 6 -0.83 8.55 3.14
N LEU A 7 -1.51 9.27 4.04
CA LEU A 7 -2.96 9.17 4.20
C LEU A 7 -3.71 9.56 2.91
N ALA A 8 -3.27 10.63 2.26
CA ALA A 8 -3.88 11.12 1.02
C ALA A 8 -3.71 10.10 -0.13
N ALA A 9 -2.55 9.48 -0.27
CA ALA A 9 -2.29 8.45 -1.27
C ALA A 9 -3.21 7.24 -1.08
N LEU A 10 -3.32 6.72 0.15
CA LEU A 10 -4.19 5.59 0.45
C LEU A 10 -5.67 5.90 0.15
N LYS A 11 -6.15 7.07 0.59
CA LYS A 11 -7.52 7.51 0.27
C LYS A 11 -7.73 7.74 -1.22
N GLY A 12 -6.73 8.27 -1.92
CA GLY A 12 -6.76 8.52 -3.36
C GLY A 12 -6.88 7.24 -4.19
N GLU A 13 -6.40 6.11 -3.67
CA GLU A 13 -6.55 4.78 -4.27
C GLU A 13 -7.86 4.08 -3.82
N GLY A 14 -8.77 4.82 -3.17
CA GLY A 14 -10.11 4.37 -2.81
C GLY A 14 -10.18 3.47 -1.57
N LEU A 15 -9.20 3.56 -0.66
CA LEU A 15 -9.22 2.82 0.61
C LEU A 15 -10.09 3.50 1.66
N VAL A 16 -10.83 2.68 2.41
CA VAL A 16 -11.45 3.09 3.67
C VAL A 16 -10.40 3.07 4.76
N VAL A 17 -9.91 4.26 5.13
CA VAL A 17 -8.82 4.42 6.10
C VAL A 17 -9.36 4.83 7.47
N VAL A 18 -9.01 4.07 8.51
CA VAL A 18 -9.27 4.35 9.93
C VAL A 18 -7.96 4.80 10.57
N GLN A 19 -8.00 5.86 11.38
CA GLN A 19 -6.80 6.44 12.02
C GLN A 19 -6.84 6.17 13.52
N HIS A 20 -5.74 5.70 14.11
CA HIS A 20 -5.67 5.40 15.54
C HIS A 20 -4.69 6.30 16.28
N GLY A 21 -5.13 6.82 17.42
CA GLY A 21 -4.30 7.60 18.35
C GLY A 21 -3.43 8.64 17.65
N ASP A 22 -2.15 8.59 17.97
CA ASP A 22 -1.09 9.45 17.47
C ASP A 22 -0.31 8.81 16.29
N TRP A 23 -0.94 7.96 15.46
CA TRP A 23 -0.27 7.22 14.38
C TRP A 23 0.69 8.05 13.50
N ARG A 24 0.43 9.35 13.33
CA ARG A 24 1.28 10.27 12.54
C ARG A 24 2.68 10.46 13.13
N THR A 25 2.80 10.31 14.44
CA THR A 25 4.02 10.52 15.23
C THR A 25 4.43 9.27 16.01
N HIS A 26 3.58 8.24 16.06
CA HIS A 26 3.91 6.96 16.67
C HIS A 26 4.91 6.19 15.80
N ASN A 27 6.15 6.09 16.28
CA ASN A 27 7.25 5.42 15.57
C ASN A 27 8.41 5.05 16.51
N ARG A 28 9.40 4.40 15.92
CA ARG A 28 10.64 3.95 16.53
C ARG A 28 11.84 4.72 15.97
N ASN A 29 11.69 5.98 15.54
CA ASN A 29 12.79 6.75 14.91
C ASN A 29 14.00 6.92 15.84
N HIS A 30 13.82 6.86 17.16
CA HIS A 30 14.92 6.87 18.14
C HIS A 30 15.81 5.62 18.07
N MET A 31 15.37 4.55 17.40
CA MET A 31 16.16 3.33 17.20
C MET A 31 17.05 3.39 15.96
N GLY A 32 16.90 4.41 15.11
CA GLY A 32 17.67 4.54 13.88
C GLY A 32 16.93 5.32 12.79
N PRO A 33 17.62 5.63 11.68
CA PRO A 33 17.05 6.40 10.59
C PRO A 33 15.86 5.67 9.96
N TRP A 34 14.96 6.46 9.36
CA TRP A 34 13.89 5.97 8.51
C TRP A 34 14.07 6.59 7.12
N GLY A 35 13.99 5.74 6.09
CA GLY A 35 14.22 6.13 4.72
C GLY A 35 15.70 6.15 4.30
N PRO A 36 16.02 6.29 3.00
CA PRO A 36 15.06 6.22 1.90
C PRO A 36 14.29 4.88 1.94
N VAL A 37 12.99 4.97 1.67
CA VAL A 37 12.10 3.82 1.63
C VAL A 37 12.07 3.35 0.17
N HIS A 38 12.00 2.05 -0.07
CA HIS A 38 12.14 1.45 -1.40
C HIS A 38 10.98 0.53 -1.78
N GLY A 39 10.11 0.20 -0.83
CA GLY A 39 8.98 -0.68 -1.11
C GLY A 39 7.95 -0.81 -0.02
N VAL A 40 7.03 -1.74 -0.29
CA VAL A 40 5.93 -2.13 0.58
C VAL A 40 6.15 -3.60 0.98
N MET A 41 6.10 -3.87 2.28
CA MET A 41 6.22 -5.22 2.82
C MET A 41 4.87 -5.70 3.35
N ILE A 42 4.42 -6.85 2.87
CA ILE A 42 3.14 -7.45 3.26
C ILE A 42 3.39 -8.58 4.27
N HIS A 43 2.63 -8.55 5.35
CA HIS A 43 2.66 -9.51 6.44
C HIS A 43 1.28 -10.13 6.66
N HIS A 44 1.25 -11.29 7.32
CA HIS A 44 0.08 -11.71 8.08
C HIS A 44 0.39 -11.64 9.57
N THR A 45 -0.64 -11.41 10.38
CA THR A 45 -0.46 -11.07 11.80
C THR A 45 -0.40 -12.26 12.75
N VAL A 46 -0.86 -13.45 12.33
CA VAL A 46 -1.11 -14.60 13.23
C VAL A 46 -2.11 -14.22 14.33
N THR A 47 -3.12 -13.44 13.96
CA THR A 47 -4.18 -12.97 14.87
C THR A 47 -5.56 -13.17 14.25
N GLN A 48 -6.56 -13.03 15.12
CA GLN A 48 -7.97 -13.02 14.78
C GLN A 48 -8.65 -11.88 15.53
N GLY A 49 -9.63 -11.25 14.88
CA GLY A 49 -10.45 -10.20 15.46
C GLY A 49 -9.82 -8.83 15.25
N SER A 50 -10.47 -8.00 14.45
CA SER A 50 -9.92 -6.73 13.99
C SER A 50 -9.46 -5.79 15.11
N ALA A 51 -10.25 -5.66 16.19
CA ALA A 51 -9.87 -4.82 17.32
C ALA A 51 -8.56 -5.29 18.00
N ARG A 52 -8.43 -6.60 18.25
CA ARG A 52 -7.23 -7.19 18.85
C ARG A 52 -6.03 -7.07 17.93
N THR A 53 -6.20 -7.36 16.63
CA THR A 53 -5.15 -7.23 15.62
C THR A 53 -4.60 -5.80 15.60
N VAL A 54 -5.48 -4.81 15.51
CA VAL A 54 -5.09 -3.40 15.50
C VAL A 54 -4.40 -2.99 16.80
N GLU A 55 -4.92 -3.41 17.96
CA GLU A 55 -4.30 -3.09 19.25
C GLU A 55 -2.89 -3.65 19.36
N ILE A 56 -2.68 -4.92 18.96
CA ILE A 56 -1.35 -5.55 18.96
C ILE A 56 -0.41 -4.81 18.03
N CYS A 57 -0.83 -4.45 16.82
CA CYS A 57 0.04 -3.74 15.88
C CYS A 57 0.33 -2.29 16.32
N TYR A 58 -0.59 -1.63 17.03
CA TYR A 58 -0.38 -0.29 17.57
C TYR A 58 0.55 -0.32 18.79
N ARG A 59 0.26 -1.15 19.80
CA ARG A 59 1.02 -1.18 21.07
C ARG A 59 2.31 -2.01 20.99
N GLY A 60 2.31 -3.06 20.18
CA GLY A 60 3.28 -4.14 20.29
C GLY A 60 3.14 -4.89 21.62
N TYR A 61 4.22 -5.53 22.04
CA TYR A 61 4.34 -6.26 23.30
C TYR A 61 5.77 -6.17 23.83
N ALA A 62 6.03 -6.68 25.04
CA ALA A 62 7.31 -6.49 25.74
C ALA A 62 8.55 -6.88 24.90
N GLY A 63 8.46 -7.96 24.12
CA GLY A 63 9.54 -8.42 23.23
C GLY A 63 9.62 -7.70 21.88
N LEU A 64 8.56 -7.02 21.46
CA LEU A 64 8.51 -6.28 20.19
C LEU A 64 7.60 -5.05 20.37
N PRO A 65 8.15 -3.91 20.83
CA PRO A 65 7.38 -2.70 21.05
C PRO A 65 6.82 -2.14 19.74
N GLY A 66 5.61 -1.57 19.80
CA GLY A 66 4.96 -0.96 18.65
C GLY A 66 5.57 0.39 18.22
N PRO A 67 5.15 0.92 17.06
CA PRO A 67 4.21 0.29 16.14
C PRO A 67 4.86 -0.87 15.37
N LEU A 68 4.07 -1.91 15.09
CA LEU A 68 4.51 -3.10 14.35
C LEU A 68 4.33 -2.98 12.84
N CYS A 69 3.78 -1.86 12.36
CA CYS A 69 3.57 -1.59 10.94
C CYS A 69 3.14 -0.13 10.74
N HIS A 70 2.91 0.26 9.49
CA HIS A 70 2.33 1.56 9.15
C HIS A 70 0.79 1.46 9.06
N GLY A 71 0.29 0.33 8.55
CA GLY A 71 -1.15 0.06 8.45
C GLY A 71 -1.50 -1.40 8.73
N VAL A 72 -2.66 -1.62 9.35
CA VAL A 72 -3.26 -2.95 9.52
C VAL A 72 -4.42 -3.12 8.53
N ILE A 73 -4.48 -4.24 7.82
CA ILE A 73 -5.55 -4.54 6.86
C ILE A 73 -6.43 -5.66 7.40
N THR A 74 -7.64 -5.32 7.82
CA THR A 74 -8.59 -6.22 8.46
C THR A 74 -9.42 -7.00 7.44
N LYS A 75 -10.09 -8.08 7.89
CA LYS A 75 -10.87 -8.97 7.02
C LYS A 75 -11.99 -8.27 6.23
N ASP A 76 -12.47 -7.13 6.71
CA ASP A 76 -13.48 -6.29 6.07
C ASP A 76 -12.91 -5.30 5.03
N GLY A 77 -11.60 -5.33 4.76
CA GLY A 77 -10.93 -4.50 3.76
C GLY A 77 -10.60 -3.08 4.23
N ARG A 78 -10.75 -2.76 5.52
CA ARG A 78 -10.32 -1.46 6.07
C ARG A 78 -8.82 -1.43 6.33
N VAL A 79 -8.24 -0.24 6.18
CA VAL A 79 -6.83 0.03 6.47
C VAL A 79 -6.75 0.91 7.73
N HIS A 80 -6.22 0.36 8.81
CA HIS A 80 -6.07 1.03 10.09
C HIS A 80 -4.65 1.55 10.25
N LEU A 81 -4.46 2.87 10.25
CA LEU A 81 -3.15 3.48 10.43
C LEU A 81 -2.78 3.49 11.91
N VAL A 82 -1.62 2.90 12.21
CA VAL A 82 -1.14 2.70 13.59
C VAL A 82 0.23 3.30 13.85
N GLY A 83 1.01 3.64 12.81
CA GLY A 83 2.32 4.26 12.98
C GLY A 83 2.82 4.91 11.70
N TYR A 84 3.78 5.82 11.83
CA TYR A 84 4.41 6.49 10.70
C TYR A 84 5.84 6.94 11.00
N GLY A 85 6.78 6.44 10.21
CA GLY A 85 8.21 6.50 10.48
C GLY A 85 8.77 5.09 10.59
N ARG A 86 9.92 4.92 11.25
CA ARG A 86 10.48 3.59 11.53
C ARG A 86 9.47 2.78 12.37
N ALA A 87 9.09 1.60 11.92
CA ALA A 87 8.23 0.66 12.65
C ALA A 87 8.94 -0.69 12.82
N ASN A 88 8.53 -1.51 13.79
CA ASN A 88 9.12 -2.83 14.04
C ASN A 88 8.35 -3.92 13.25
N HIS A 89 8.65 -4.05 11.96
CA HIS A 89 7.88 -4.93 11.05
C HIS A 89 8.80 -5.90 10.28
N ALA A 90 9.72 -5.37 9.48
CA ALA A 90 10.59 -6.14 8.59
C ALA A 90 11.77 -6.81 9.31
N GLY A 91 12.25 -6.26 10.42
CA GLY A 91 13.43 -6.79 11.10
C GLY A 91 14.70 -6.79 10.22
N LEU A 92 15.62 -7.72 10.50
CA LEU A 92 16.76 -7.99 9.63
C LEU A 92 16.33 -8.90 8.47
N GLY A 93 16.84 -8.63 7.28
CA GLY A 93 16.71 -9.52 6.13
C GLY A 93 17.88 -9.40 5.18
N ASP A 94 17.66 -9.82 3.95
CA ASP A 94 18.68 -10.06 2.94
C ASP A 94 19.00 -8.79 2.13
N ASP A 95 20.28 -8.41 2.03
CA ASP A 95 20.70 -7.21 1.31
C ASP A 95 20.68 -7.37 -0.21
N ASP A 96 20.83 -8.59 -0.74
CA ASP A 96 20.60 -8.87 -2.16
C ASP A 96 19.13 -8.68 -2.55
N VAL A 97 18.20 -9.08 -1.67
CA VAL A 97 16.78 -8.77 -1.85
C VAL A 97 16.55 -7.26 -1.84
N LEU A 98 17.14 -6.53 -0.88
CA LEU A 98 17.01 -5.07 -0.83
C LEU A 98 17.55 -4.42 -2.11
N ARG A 99 18.73 -4.84 -2.58
CA ARG A 99 19.31 -4.35 -3.84
C ARG A 99 18.38 -4.60 -5.02
N ALA A 100 17.74 -5.76 -5.09
CA ALA A 100 16.79 -6.10 -6.15
C ALA A 100 15.53 -5.22 -6.10
N VAL A 101 14.97 -4.96 -4.91
CA VAL A 101 13.86 -4.01 -4.72
C VAL A 101 14.24 -2.61 -5.18
N VAL A 102 15.39 -2.10 -4.73
CA VAL A 102 15.89 -0.76 -5.09
C VAL A 102 16.06 -0.62 -6.61
N ALA A 103 16.55 -1.67 -7.26
CA ALA A 103 16.75 -1.70 -8.71
C ALA A 103 15.50 -2.11 -9.50
N GLU A 104 14.39 -2.40 -8.83
CA GLU A 104 13.15 -2.94 -9.41
C GLU A 104 13.40 -4.15 -10.34
N LYS A 105 14.16 -5.13 -9.84
CA LYS A 105 14.50 -6.38 -10.53
C LYS A 105 13.76 -7.58 -9.93
N PRO A 106 13.74 -8.74 -10.61
CA PRO A 106 13.32 -9.99 -9.98
C PRO A 106 14.11 -10.25 -8.70
N LEU A 107 13.43 -10.72 -7.64
CA LEU A 107 14.06 -11.00 -6.36
C LEU A 107 14.94 -12.27 -6.47
N PRO A 108 16.14 -12.27 -5.87
CA PRO A 108 16.88 -13.50 -5.63
C PRO A 108 16.20 -14.33 -4.54
N ALA A 109 16.65 -15.57 -4.36
CA ALA A 109 16.33 -16.31 -3.15
C ALA A 109 17.08 -15.67 -1.98
N ASP A 110 16.38 -15.44 -0.88
CA ASP A 110 16.95 -14.98 0.37
C ASP A 110 17.81 -16.08 1.01
N ASN A 111 18.98 -15.71 1.52
CA ASN A 111 19.92 -16.64 2.15
C ASN A 111 20.59 -16.06 3.40
N GLU A 112 20.42 -14.78 3.69
CA GLU A 112 20.99 -14.13 4.87
C GLU A 112 20.09 -13.07 5.52
N ALA A 113 20.48 -12.60 6.71
CA ALA A 113 19.73 -11.61 7.49
C ALA A 113 20.69 -10.57 8.08
N ASN A 114 21.24 -9.71 7.22
CA ASN A 114 22.34 -8.79 7.52
C ASN A 114 21.96 -7.30 7.42
N THR A 115 20.76 -6.96 6.92
CA THR A 115 20.35 -5.57 6.66
C THR A 115 19.04 -5.20 7.34
N ASP A 116 18.92 -3.97 7.85
CA ASP A 116 17.73 -3.50 8.57
C ASP A 116 16.62 -3.08 7.59
N GLY A 117 15.57 -3.89 7.49
CA GLY A 117 14.40 -3.60 6.65
C GLY A 117 13.45 -2.57 7.25
N ASN A 118 13.48 -2.35 8.57
CA ASN A 118 12.53 -1.44 9.24
C ASN A 118 12.66 0.01 8.78
N ARG A 119 13.84 0.39 8.30
CA ARG A 119 14.09 1.71 7.71
C ARG A 119 13.69 1.82 6.24
N ALA A 120 13.60 0.69 5.53
CA ALA A 120 13.59 0.64 4.07
C ALA A 120 12.21 0.34 3.47
N PHE A 121 11.22 -0.06 4.28
CA PHE A 121 9.91 -0.49 3.79
C PHE A 121 8.73 0.13 4.56
N TYR A 122 7.63 0.38 3.85
CA TYR A 122 6.31 0.54 4.47
C TYR A 122 5.72 -0.85 4.75
N GLY A 123 5.56 -1.20 6.03
CA GLY A 123 4.93 -2.46 6.44
C GLY A 123 3.40 -2.38 6.53
N PHE A 124 2.72 -3.39 5.99
CA PHE A 124 1.29 -3.65 6.21
C PHE A 124 1.06 -5.02 6.83
N GLU A 125 0.41 -5.01 8.00
CA GLU A 125 0.04 -6.20 8.75
C GLU A 125 -1.39 -6.61 8.43
N CYS A 126 -1.60 -7.79 7.87
CA CYS A 126 -2.93 -8.20 7.43
C CYS A 126 -3.51 -9.27 8.36
N GLU A 127 -4.74 -9.04 8.85
CA GLU A 127 -5.44 -9.96 9.75
C GLU A 127 -5.59 -11.35 9.11
N ASN A 128 -4.82 -12.32 9.58
CA ASN A 128 -4.93 -13.72 9.19
C ASN A 128 -4.24 -14.62 10.22
N LEU A 129 -4.72 -15.86 10.40
CA LEU A 129 -4.14 -16.85 11.30
C LEU A 129 -2.77 -17.38 10.84
N GLY A 130 -2.39 -17.23 9.57
CA GLY A 130 -1.09 -17.66 9.05
C GLY A 130 -0.95 -19.17 8.85
N ASP A 131 -2.02 -19.93 9.05
CA ASP A 131 -2.03 -21.40 8.98
C ASP A 131 -2.17 -21.96 7.55
N GLY A 132 -2.39 -21.08 6.56
CA GLY A 132 -2.65 -21.42 5.17
C GLY A 132 -4.05 -21.94 4.88
N ARG A 133 -4.96 -21.92 5.88
CA ARG A 133 -6.36 -22.35 5.77
C ARG A 133 -7.32 -21.19 6.01
N ASP A 134 -6.97 -20.27 6.90
CA ASP A 134 -7.74 -19.06 7.16
C ASP A 134 -7.90 -18.23 5.88
N PRO A 135 -9.13 -18.03 5.38
CA PRO A 135 -9.35 -17.41 4.09
C PRO A 135 -8.90 -15.96 4.07
N TRP A 136 -8.49 -15.51 2.88
CA TRP A 136 -8.30 -14.11 2.56
C TRP A 136 -9.55 -13.60 1.83
N PRO A 137 -10.43 -12.83 2.50
CA PRO A 137 -11.58 -12.25 1.83
C PRO A 137 -11.15 -11.40 0.63
N ALA A 138 -11.93 -11.44 -0.45
CA ALA A 138 -11.60 -10.70 -1.67
C ALA A 138 -11.38 -9.19 -1.42
N VAL A 139 -12.17 -8.60 -0.51
CA VAL A 139 -12.05 -7.20 -0.10
C VAL A 139 -10.76 -6.91 0.66
N GLN A 140 -10.23 -7.88 1.42
CA GLN A 140 -8.92 -7.75 2.08
C GLN A 140 -7.78 -7.81 1.07
N LEU A 141 -7.83 -8.74 0.11
CA LEU A 141 -6.84 -8.81 -0.98
C LEU A 141 -6.86 -7.55 -1.85
N GLU A 142 -8.05 -7.00 -2.12
CA GLU A 142 -8.19 -5.74 -2.83
C GLU A 142 -7.59 -4.57 -2.03
N ALA A 143 -7.77 -4.54 -0.71
CA ALA A 143 -7.17 -3.51 0.14
C ALA A 143 -5.64 -3.59 0.16
N ILE A 144 -5.05 -4.79 0.20
CA ILE A 144 -3.59 -4.99 0.06
C ILE A 144 -3.10 -4.43 -1.28
N GLU A 145 -3.77 -4.81 -2.37
CA GLU A 145 -3.45 -4.37 -3.72
C GLU A 145 -3.52 -2.83 -3.84
N LYS A 146 -4.59 -2.21 -3.34
CA LYS A 146 -4.78 -0.75 -3.32
C LYS A 146 -3.71 -0.05 -2.49
N ALA A 147 -3.42 -0.54 -1.28
CA ALA A 147 -2.43 0.08 -0.40
C ALA A 147 -1.04 0.06 -1.06
N SER A 148 -0.66 -1.08 -1.65
CA SER A 148 0.59 -1.22 -2.38
C SER A 148 0.65 -0.31 -3.61
N ALA A 149 -0.39 -0.31 -4.45
CA ALA A 149 -0.43 0.54 -5.65
C ALA A 149 -0.40 2.04 -5.32
N ALA A 150 -1.07 2.47 -4.24
CA ALA A 150 -1.06 3.85 -3.79
C ALA A 150 0.37 4.34 -3.52
N LEU A 151 1.16 3.52 -2.82
CA LEU A 151 2.54 3.85 -2.48
C LEU A 151 3.47 3.74 -3.69
N CYS A 152 3.34 2.69 -4.49
CA CYS A 152 4.07 2.58 -5.75
C CYS A 152 3.84 3.82 -6.63
N ARG A 153 2.58 4.23 -6.82
CA ARG A 153 2.23 5.43 -7.61
C ARG A 153 2.82 6.71 -7.02
N ALA A 154 2.81 6.86 -5.70
CA ALA A 154 3.30 8.05 -5.04
C ALA A 154 4.84 8.18 -5.04
N HIS A 155 5.56 7.07 -5.17
CA HIS A 155 7.02 7.04 -5.27
C HIS A 155 7.54 6.82 -6.70
N GLY A 156 6.66 6.54 -7.66
CA GLY A 156 7.05 6.19 -9.03
C GLY A 156 7.59 4.77 -9.18
N TRP A 157 7.29 3.87 -8.24
CA TRP A 157 7.66 2.45 -8.32
C TRP A 157 6.67 1.64 -9.15
N SER A 158 7.15 0.51 -9.64
CA SER A 158 6.39 -0.61 -10.20
C SER A 158 5.92 -1.58 -9.11
N GLU A 159 5.23 -2.64 -9.53
CA GLU A 159 4.85 -3.75 -8.64
C GLU A 159 6.05 -4.47 -8.01
N ARG A 160 7.27 -4.29 -8.53
CA ARG A 160 8.47 -4.98 -8.06
C ARG A 160 8.95 -4.47 -6.69
N SER A 161 8.50 -3.29 -6.28
CA SER A 161 8.69 -2.76 -4.93
C SER A 161 7.75 -3.37 -3.88
N VAL A 162 6.90 -4.34 -4.24
CA VAL A 162 5.95 -4.97 -3.32
C VAL A 162 6.40 -6.40 -3.03
N ILE A 163 6.81 -6.65 -1.78
CA ILE A 163 7.36 -7.95 -1.36
C ILE A 163 6.62 -8.50 -0.14
N GLY A 164 6.66 -9.82 0.03
CA GLY A 164 6.27 -10.48 1.27
C GLY A 164 7.47 -10.61 2.22
N HIS A 165 7.24 -10.74 3.52
CA HIS A 165 8.30 -11.00 4.48
C HIS A 165 9.02 -12.35 4.22
N LEU A 166 8.30 -13.33 3.67
CA LEU A 166 8.81 -14.62 3.21
C LEU A 166 9.79 -14.49 2.05
N GLU A 167 9.79 -13.36 1.33
CA GLU A 167 10.75 -13.06 0.27
C GLU A 167 11.91 -12.18 0.80
N TRP A 168 11.89 -11.79 2.07
CA TRP A 168 12.83 -10.83 2.68
C TRP A 168 13.85 -11.48 3.63
N GLN A 169 13.44 -12.49 4.40
CA GLN A 169 14.27 -13.08 5.44
C GLN A 169 14.14 -14.61 5.46
N PRO A 170 15.28 -15.34 5.53
CA PRO A 170 15.28 -16.80 5.60
C PRO A 170 14.44 -17.34 6.75
N GLY A 171 13.58 -18.29 6.42
CA GLY A 171 12.71 -18.99 7.38
C GLY A 171 11.41 -18.25 7.71
N LYS A 172 11.15 -17.07 7.14
CA LYS A 172 9.83 -16.43 7.20
C LYS A 172 8.86 -17.11 6.26
N SER A 173 7.59 -17.12 6.66
CA SER A 173 6.50 -17.75 5.88
C SER A 173 5.34 -16.81 5.61
N ASP A 174 5.42 -15.56 6.06
CA ASP A 174 4.38 -14.54 5.91
C ASP A 174 4.57 -13.68 4.65
N PRO A 175 3.51 -13.41 3.85
CA PRO A 175 2.13 -13.85 3.99
C PRO A 175 1.90 -15.29 3.43
N ARG A 176 1.01 -16.06 4.07
CA ARG A 176 0.65 -17.42 3.64
C ARG A 176 -0.79 -17.45 3.12
N GLY A 177 -1.04 -18.20 2.05
CA GLY A 177 -2.40 -18.42 1.49
C GLY A 177 -2.64 -17.77 0.13
N PHE A 178 -1.84 -16.77 -0.26
CA PHE A 178 -1.70 -16.30 -1.64
C PHE A 178 -0.22 -16.19 -2.01
N THR A 179 0.11 -16.06 -3.29
CA THR A 179 1.50 -15.87 -3.73
C THR A 179 1.81 -14.39 -3.96
N MET A 180 3.01 -13.96 -3.59
CA MET A 180 3.44 -12.58 -3.86
C MET A 180 3.54 -12.28 -5.36
N GLY A 181 3.87 -13.27 -6.20
CA GLY A 181 3.75 -13.14 -7.65
C GLY A 181 2.33 -12.79 -8.10
N GLY A 182 1.32 -13.47 -7.57
CA GLY A 182 -0.09 -13.17 -7.85
C GLY A 182 -0.51 -11.78 -7.35
N MET A 183 -0.04 -11.37 -6.17
CA MET A 183 -0.30 -10.03 -5.63
C MET A 183 0.36 -8.93 -6.48
N ARG A 184 1.63 -9.11 -6.87
CA ARG A 184 2.34 -8.19 -7.78
C ARG A 184 1.64 -8.04 -9.12
N GLU A 185 1.11 -9.13 -9.69
CA GLU A 185 0.29 -9.05 -10.91
C GLU A 185 -1.00 -8.23 -10.74
N ARG A 186 -1.64 -8.31 -9.55
CA ARG A 186 -2.78 -7.45 -9.23
C ARG A 186 -2.36 -5.98 -9.15
N VAL A 187 -1.28 -5.69 -8.43
CA VAL A 187 -0.72 -4.33 -8.30
C VAL A 187 -0.35 -3.76 -9.66
N LYS A 188 0.34 -4.53 -10.52
CA LYS A 188 0.70 -4.14 -11.88
C LYS A 188 -0.52 -3.73 -12.71
N ARG A 189 -1.57 -4.56 -12.71
CA ARG A 189 -2.83 -4.23 -13.41
C ARG A 189 -3.49 -2.96 -12.87
N ARG A 190 -3.43 -2.75 -11.55
CA ARG A 190 -3.95 -1.53 -10.92
C ARG A 190 -3.11 -0.31 -11.26
N LEU A 191 -1.78 -0.41 -11.30
CA LEU A 191 -0.90 0.69 -11.68
C LEU A 191 -1.10 1.12 -13.13
N ALA A 192 -1.33 0.16 -14.03
CA ALA A 192 -1.70 0.37 -15.43
C ALA A 192 -3.13 0.92 -15.63
N ALA A 193 -3.94 0.99 -14.58
CA ALA A 193 -5.22 1.68 -14.58
C ALA A 193 -5.08 3.00 -13.81
N ARG A 194 -5.46 4.13 -14.42
CA ARG A 194 -5.58 5.37 -13.67
C ARG A 194 -6.81 5.29 -12.74
N PRO A 195 -6.68 5.63 -11.45
CA PRO A 195 -7.84 5.73 -10.56
C PRO A 195 -8.84 6.73 -11.12
N PRO A 196 -10.15 6.51 -10.90
CA PRO A 196 -11.13 7.52 -11.25
C PRO A 196 -10.89 8.79 -10.43
N HIS A 197 -11.14 9.93 -11.05
CA HIS A 197 -11.08 11.22 -10.41
C HIS A 197 -12.45 11.57 -9.81
N THR A 198 -12.52 11.77 -8.49
CA THR A 198 -13.71 12.31 -7.84
C THR A 198 -13.73 13.84 -8.02
N VAL A 199 -14.72 14.32 -8.76
CA VAL A 199 -14.93 15.75 -9.04
C VAL A 199 -15.09 16.51 -7.72
N ARG A 200 -14.31 17.56 -7.54
CA ARG A 200 -14.34 18.48 -6.41
C ARG A 200 -15.23 19.68 -6.73
N PRO A 201 -15.77 20.38 -5.71
CA PRO A 201 -16.48 21.64 -5.91
C PRO A 201 -15.64 22.63 -6.74
N GLY A 202 -16.21 23.14 -7.83
CA GLY A 202 -15.56 24.11 -8.71
C GLY A 202 -14.77 23.52 -9.88
N GLU A 203 -14.57 22.20 -9.95
CA GLU A 203 -13.93 21.58 -11.10
C GLU A 203 -14.85 21.46 -12.31
N HIS A 204 -14.27 21.58 -13.50
CA HIS A 204 -14.92 21.35 -14.79
C HIS A 204 -14.03 20.45 -15.66
N LEU A 205 -14.58 19.84 -16.72
CA LEU A 205 -13.82 18.89 -17.54
C LEU A 205 -12.48 19.45 -18.06
N ALA A 206 -12.40 20.76 -18.36
CA ALA A 206 -11.14 21.38 -18.76
C ALA A 206 -10.09 21.50 -17.64
N SER A 207 -10.47 21.71 -16.37
CA SER A 207 -9.51 21.76 -15.25
C SER A 207 -8.98 20.37 -14.94
N ILE A 208 -9.85 19.36 -15.01
CA ILE A 208 -9.51 17.95 -14.82
C ILE A 208 -8.63 17.47 -15.98
N SER A 209 -8.92 17.90 -17.20
CA SER A 209 -8.08 17.64 -18.38
C SER A 209 -6.65 18.14 -18.19
N ALA A 210 -6.48 19.38 -17.74
CA ALA A 210 -5.17 19.95 -17.45
C ALA A 210 -4.45 19.22 -16.31
N LEU A 211 -5.18 18.78 -15.28
CA LEU A 211 -4.63 18.03 -14.14
C LEU A 211 -4.00 16.70 -14.57
N TYR A 212 -4.63 15.99 -15.50
CA TYR A 212 -4.21 14.64 -15.90
C TYR A 212 -3.43 14.58 -17.22
N ASP A 213 -3.24 15.72 -17.88
CA ASP A 213 -2.72 15.83 -19.24
C ASP A 213 -3.48 14.90 -20.21
N VAL A 214 -4.81 14.94 -20.16
CA VAL A 214 -5.71 14.12 -20.99
C VAL A 214 -6.75 15.04 -21.61
N PRO A 215 -7.02 14.99 -22.92
CA PRO A 215 -8.06 15.82 -23.54
C PRO A 215 -9.42 15.65 -22.85
N TRP A 216 -10.07 16.77 -22.49
CA TRP A 216 -11.36 16.74 -21.79
C TRP A 216 -12.44 15.93 -22.52
N MET A 217 -12.38 15.90 -23.86
CA MET A 217 -13.29 15.11 -24.69
C MET A 217 -13.06 13.60 -24.54
N ALA A 218 -11.81 13.17 -24.32
CA ALA A 218 -11.50 11.77 -24.02
C ALA A 218 -12.04 11.37 -22.65
N ILE A 219 -11.93 12.26 -21.65
CA ILE A 219 -12.57 12.08 -20.33
C ILE A 219 -14.09 11.97 -20.49
N ALA A 220 -14.71 12.89 -21.24
CA ALA A 220 -16.15 12.85 -21.50
C ALA A 220 -16.60 11.55 -22.16
N LYS A 221 -15.89 11.12 -23.21
CA LYS A 221 -16.16 9.86 -23.93
C LYS A 221 -16.00 8.64 -23.02
N ALA A 222 -14.92 8.56 -22.24
CA ALA A 222 -14.66 7.45 -21.33
C ALA A 222 -15.74 7.30 -20.24
N ASN A 223 -16.42 8.40 -19.92
CA ASN A 223 -17.48 8.45 -18.91
C ASN A 223 -18.89 8.53 -19.50
N GLY A 224 -19.05 8.37 -20.82
CA GLY A 224 -20.35 8.42 -21.48
C GLY A 224 -21.09 9.75 -21.32
N LEU A 225 -20.38 10.85 -21.06
CA LEU A 225 -20.98 12.17 -20.90
C LEU A 225 -21.48 12.68 -22.26
N LYS A 226 -22.72 13.21 -22.27
CA LYS A 226 -23.34 13.83 -23.45
C LYS A 226 -23.45 15.33 -23.25
N SER A 227 -23.52 16.09 -24.34
CA SER A 227 -23.82 17.52 -24.30
C SER A 227 -25.03 17.80 -23.39
N PRO A 228 -24.96 18.74 -22.44
CA PRO A 228 -23.95 19.81 -22.29
C PRO A 228 -22.70 19.43 -21.45
N TYR A 229 -22.36 18.15 -21.33
CA TYR A 229 -21.16 17.60 -20.67
C TYR A 229 -21.01 18.01 -19.19
N ARG A 230 -22.13 18.06 -18.48
CA ARG A 230 -22.15 18.39 -17.05
C ARG A 230 -21.49 17.30 -16.22
N ILE A 231 -20.75 17.75 -15.21
CA ILE A 231 -20.21 16.92 -14.13
C ILE A 231 -20.62 17.55 -12.79
N TYR A 232 -20.69 16.74 -11.74
CA TYR A 232 -21.13 17.18 -10.41
C TYR A 232 -20.09 16.85 -9.35
N PRO A 233 -19.92 17.68 -8.31
CA PRO A 233 -19.07 17.34 -7.17
C PRO A 233 -19.46 15.97 -6.58
N GLY A 234 -18.45 15.15 -6.29
CA GLY A 234 -18.60 13.76 -5.83
C GLY A 234 -18.75 12.74 -6.95
N GLN A 235 -18.93 13.15 -8.21
CA GLN A 235 -18.96 12.23 -9.34
C GLN A 235 -17.56 11.65 -9.60
N GLU A 236 -17.48 10.33 -9.78
CA GLU A 236 -16.24 9.68 -10.22
C GLU A 236 -16.15 9.66 -11.74
N LEU A 237 -15.02 10.15 -12.27
CA LEU A 237 -14.69 10.17 -13.68
C LEU A 237 -13.52 9.23 -13.96
N LYS A 238 -13.73 8.22 -14.80
CA LYS A 238 -12.65 7.43 -15.42
C LYS A 238 -11.73 8.37 -16.19
N ILE A 239 -10.46 8.38 -15.82
CA ILE A 239 -9.44 9.14 -16.54
C ILE A 239 -8.71 8.17 -17.48
N PRO A 240 -8.91 8.25 -18.80
CA PRO A 240 -8.20 7.37 -19.72
C PRO A 240 -6.71 7.71 -19.73
N GLU A 241 -5.87 6.72 -20.02
CA GLU A 241 -4.46 6.97 -20.31
C GLU A 241 -4.31 7.59 -21.71
N VAL A 242 -3.36 8.51 -21.85
CA VAL A 242 -2.89 8.91 -23.17
C VAL A 242 -2.05 7.75 -23.70
N ARG A 243 -2.51 7.08 -24.75
CA ARG A 243 -1.61 6.20 -25.51
C ARG A 243 -0.53 7.11 -26.11
N GLN A 244 0.68 7.06 -25.58
CA GLN A 244 1.83 7.58 -26.30
C GLN A 244 2.04 6.65 -27.49
N SER A 245 1.79 7.19 -28.69
CA SER A 245 2.14 6.58 -29.97
C SER A 245 3.64 6.60 -30.18
#